data_AF-A0A428TZ58-F1
#
_entry.id   AF-A0A428TZ58-F1
#
_cell.length_a   1.000
_cell.length_b   1.000
_cell.length_c   1.000
_cell.angle_alpha   90.00
_cell.angle_beta   90.00
_cell.angle_gamma   90.00
#
_symmetry.space_group_name_H-M   'P 1'
#
loop_
_entity.id
_entity.type
_entity.pdbx_description
1 polymer ?
#
loop_
_entity_poly.entity_id
_entity_poly.type
_entity_poly.pdbx_seq_one_letter_code
_entity_poly.pdbx_strand_id
1 'polypeptide(L)'
;MKFSAAVLAIVAATGVSAAPAASDSVSMMAATPQWTIRDAKRYCRADDSICNWKFGIDTGNGKVVECRHDVKGPKASQKAAAGPSTCGDFTVTSGWSGQFGAGNGFTTLSVVSKSKRQIIWPAYTDKQLAGAKIVKPDQSYAPAALPK
;
A
#
# COMPACT_ATOMS: atom_id res chain seq x y z
N MET A 1 47.69 -29.24 -54.48
CA MET A 1 46.58 -28.84 -53.60
C MET A 1 46.07 -30.07 -52.89
N LYS A 2 46.26 -30.17 -51.56
CA LYS A 2 45.68 -31.24 -50.72
C LYS A 2 45.29 -30.59 -49.40
N PHE A 3 44.00 -30.40 -49.17
CA PHE A 3 43.45 -29.99 -47.88
C PHE A 3 42.67 -31.18 -47.34
N SER A 4 43.22 -31.85 -46.32
CA SER A 4 42.50 -32.87 -45.56
C SER A 4 41.63 -32.16 -44.53
N ALA A 5 40.32 -32.30 -44.66
CA ALA A 5 39.33 -31.87 -43.67
C ALA A 5 39.28 -32.89 -42.52
N ALA A 6 39.37 -32.41 -41.27
CA ALA A 6 39.01 -33.20 -40.10
C ALA A 6 37.79 -32.54 -39.43
N VAL A 7 36.73 -33.33 -39.31
CA VAL A 7 35.39 -32.97 -38.85
C VAL A 7 35.40 -32.79 -37.32
N LEU A 8 34.95 -31.63 -36.83
CA LEU A 8 34.64 -31.41 -35.42
C LEU A 8 33.24 -31.97 -35.12
N ALA A 9 33.17 -33.00 -34.27
CA ALA A 9 31.93 -33.53 -33.74
C ALA A 9 31.43 -32.62 -32.59
N ILE A 10 30.26 -32.03 -32.76
CA ILE A 10 29.59 -31.19 -31.75
C ILE A 10 28.73 -32.10 -30.88
N VAL A 11 29.04 -32.21 -29.59
CA VAL A 11 28.22 -32.90 -28.59
C VAL A 11 27.06 -31.99 -28.21
N ALA A 12 25.84 -32.33 -28.61
CA ALA A 12 24.63 -31.63 -28.19
C ALA A 12 24.29 -32.02 -26.74
N ALA A 13 24.56 -31.11 -25.80
CA ALA A 13 24.09 -31.23 -24.43
C ALA A 13 22.57 -30.98 -24.38
N THR A 14 21.77 -32.03 -24.20
CA THR A 14 20.35 -31.92 -23.90
C THR A 14 20.17 -31.41 -22.47
N GLY A 15 20.13 -30.09 -22.32
CA GLY A 15 19.75 -29.46 -21.06
C GLY A 15 18.32 -29.85 -20.70
N VAL A 16 18.14 -30.74 -19.72
CA VAL A 16 16.85 -31.00 -19.10
C VAL A 16 16.46 -29.73 -18.35
N SER A 17 15.59 -28.92 -18.94
CA SER A 17 14.96 -27.80 -18.24
C SER A 17 13.95 -28.38 -17.25
N ALA A 18 14.35 -28.52 -16.00
CA ALA A 18 13.41 -28.76 -14.91
C ALA A 18 12.53 -27.51 -14.77
N ALA A 19 11.31 -27.57 -15.31
CA ALA A 19 10.31 -26.52 -15.10
C ALA A 19 9.98 -26.46 -13.60
N PRO A 20 9.95 -25.28 -12.96
CA PRO A 20 9.53 -25.18 -11.58
C PRO A 20 8.09 -25.68 -11.44
N ALA A 21 7.86 -26.57 -10.47
CA ALA A 21 6.51 -27.01 -10.12
C ALA A 21 5.65 -25.79 -9.79
N ALA A 22 4.43 -25.75 -10.32
CA ALA A 22 3.48 -24.71 -9.97
C ALA A 22 3.27 -24.72 -8.45
N SER A 23 3.55 -23.59 -7.80
CA SER A 23 3.28 -23.43 -6.37
C SER A 23 1.77 -23.37 -6.12
N ASP A 24 1.24 -24.18 -5.20
CA ASP A 24 -0.17 -24.12 -4.75
C ASP A 24 -0.49 -22.88 -3.89
N SER A 25 0.20 -21.76 -4.10
CA SER A 25 0.00 -20.54 -3.32
C SER A 25 -1.25 -19.79 -3.78
N VAL A 26 -2.11 -19.43 -2.82
CA VAL A 26 -3.27 -18.56 -3.07
C VAL A 26 -2.84 -17.10 -2.90
N SER A 27 -2.96 -16.31 -3.96
CA SER A 27 -2.73 -14.87 -3.88
C SER A 27 -3.83 -14.21 -3.04
N MET A 28 -3.41 -13.43 -2.05
CA MET A 28 -4.31 -12.58 -1.26
C MET A 28 -4.55 -11.22 -1.92
N MET A 29 -3.95 -10.94 -3.07
CA MET A 29 -4.20 -9.70 -3.82
C MET A 29 -5.50 -9.84 -4.60
N ALA A 30 -6.38 -8.84 -4.50
CA ALA A 30 -7.61 -8.82 -5.27
C ALA A 30 -7.34 -8.49 -6.74
N ALA A 31 -7.97 -9.24 -7.64
CA ALA A 31 -7.92 -9.01 -9.09
C ALA A 31 -8.84 -7.83 -9.50
N THR A 32 -8.64 -6.67 -8.90
CA THR A 32 -9.39 -5.43 -9.16
C THR A 32 -8.43 -4.26 -9.38
N PRO A 33 -8.89 -3.13 -9.97
CA PRO A 33 -8.06 -1.95 -10.11
C PRO A 33 -7.42 -1.52 -8.79
N GLN A 34 -6.23 -0.91 -8.88
CA GLN A 34 -5.61 -0.25 -7.74
C GLN A 34 -6.51 0.84 -7.18
N TRP A 35 -6.46 1.03 -5.88
CA TRP A 35 -7.13 2.14 -5.23
C TRP A 35 -6.12 3.27 -5.04
N THR A 36 -6.52 4.49 -5.41
CA THR A 36 -5.72 5.68 -5.23
C THR A 36 -6.24 6.48 -4.05
N ILE A 37 -5.35 6.84 -3.14
CA ILE A 37 -5.64 7.83 -2.11
C ILE A 37 -5.33 9.22 -2.67
N ARG A 38 -6.39 9.98 -2.93
CA ARG A 38 -6.36 11.32 -3.51
C ARG A 38 -6.14 12.37 -2.43
N ASP A 39 -5.28 13.33 -2.72
CA ASP A 39 -5.11 14.56 -1.95
C ASP A 39 -4.92 14.34 -0.43
N ALA A 40 -4.16 13.30 -0.07
CA ALA A 40 -3.93 12.97 1.34
C ALA A 40 -3.28 14.12 2.09
N LYS A 41 -3.90 14.52 3.21
CA LYS A 41 -3.42 15.58 4.07
C LYS A 41 -3.70 15.23 5.53
N ARG A 42 -2.70 15.40 6.39
CA ARG A 42 -2.83 15.35 7.86
C ARG A 42 -2.54 16.72 8.43
N TYR A 43 -3.49 17.27 9.18
CA TYR A 43 -3.30 18.46 9.99
C TYR A 43 -3.34 18.06 11.46
N CYS A 44 -2.34 18.47 12.23
CA CYS A 44 -2.32 18.29 13.68
C CYS A 44 -2.44 19.64 14.37
N ARG A 45 -3.18 19.70 15.47
CA ARG A 45 -3.19 20.87 16.35
C ARG A 45 -1.79 21.11 16.93
N ALA A 46 -1.52 22.34 17.33
CA ALA A 46 -0.21 22.72 17.88
C ALA A 46 0.15 21.97 19.17
N ASP A 47 -0.85 21.57 19.96
CA ASP A 47 -0.71 20.77 21.17
C ASP A 47 -0.61 19.25 20.90
N ASP A 48 -0.68 18.84 19.63
CA ASP A 48 -0.73 17.45 19.17
C ASP A 48 -1.79 16.60 19.90
N SER A 49 -2.90 17.22 20.31
CA SER A 49 -4.01 16.51 20.96
C SER A 49 -4.95 15.86 19.96
N ILE A 50 -4.99 16.40 18.74
CA ILE A 50 -5.82 15.93 17.62
C ILE A 50 -5.05 16.09 16.31
N CYS A 51 -5.06 15.05 15.50
CA CYS A 51 -4.69 15.10 14.09
C CYS A 51 -5.88 14.69 13.21
N ASN A 52 -6.26 15.56 12.28
CA ASN A 52 -7.31 15.33 11.31
C ASN A 52 -6.71 14.93 9.97
N TRP A 53 -7.14 13.78 9.44
CA TRP A 53 -6.87 13.36 8.08
C TRP A 53 -8.01 13.77 7.16
N LYS A 54 -7.66 14.19 5.95
CA LYS A 54 -8.58 14.36 4.83
C LYS A 54 -7.95 13.75 3.57
N PHE A 55 -8.72 12.95 2.85
CA PHE A 55 -8.31 12.34 1.58
C PHE A 55 -9.53 11.82 0.82
N GLY A 56 -9.39 11.61 -0.48
CA GLY A 56 -10.36 10.90 -1.31
C GLY A 56 -9.93 9.45 -1.53
N ILE A 57 -10.90 8.53 -1.57
CA ILE A 57 -10.69 7.12 -1.91
C ILE A 57 -11.25 6.90 -3.31
N ASP A 58 -10.36 6.67 -4.27
CA ASP A 58 -10.69 6.37 -5.67
C ASP A 58 -10.43 4.89 -5.94
N THR A 59 -11.47 4.10 -6.21
CA THR A 59 -11.31 2.66 -6.49
C THR A 59 -11.30 2.33 -7.99
N GLY A 60 -11.04 3.33 -8.85
CA GLY A 60 -10.91 3.17 -10.31
C GLY A 60 -12.23 3.03 -11.06
N ASN A 61 -13.36 3.18 -10.37
CA ASN A 61 -14.73 3.03 -10.85
C ASN A 61 -15.51 4.36 -10.85
N GLY A 62 -14.78 5.49 -10.90
CA GLY A 62 -15.30 6.82 -11.22
C GLY A 62 -15.57 7.72 -10.01
N LYS A 63 -16.31 7.27 -9.00
CA LYS A 63 -16.66 8.12 -7.85
C LYS A 63 -15.59 8.08 -6.77
N VAL A 64 -14.94 9.21 -6.54
CA VAL A 64 -14.06 9.42 -5.38
C VAL A 64 -14.92 9.58 -4.12
N VAL A 65 -14.60 8.82 -3.08
CA VAL A 65 -15.25 8.94 -1.76
C VAL A 65 -14.38 9.77 -0.84
N GLU A 66 -14.84 10.97 -0.50
CA GLU A 66 -14.18 11.82 0.50
C GLU A 66 -14.22 11.16 1.87
N CYS A 67 -13.09 11.18 2.57
CA CYS A 67 -12.94 10.59 3.88
C CYS A 67 -12.28 11.54 4.87
N ARG A 68 -12.79 11.53 6.10
CA ARG A 68 -12.17 12.18 7.26
C ARG A 68 -11.88 11.14 8.32
N HIS A 69 -10.68 11.21 8.88
CA HIS A 69 -10.25 10.33 9.96
C HIS A 69 -9.55 11.13 11.05
N ASP A 70 -10.12 11.12 12.25
CA ASP A 70 -9.61 11.88 13.38
C ASP A 70 -8.85 10.99 14.34
N VAL A 71 -7.60 11.36 14.61
CA VAL A 71 -6.76 10.75 15.62
C VAL A 71 -6.74 11.67 16.83
N LYS A 72 -7.24 11.21 17.98
CA LYS A 72 -7.31 11.99 19.23
C LYS A 72 -6.46 11.35 20.32
N GLY A 73 -5.90 12.18 21.19
CA GLY A 73 -5.13 11.75 22.36
C GLY A 73 -3.79 12.48 22.46
N PRO A 74 -3.05 12.29 23.56
CA PRO A 74 -1.70 12.83 23.68
C PRO A 74 -0.80 12.26 22.58
N LYS A 75 0.00 13.13 21.96
CA LYS A 75 0.86 12.78 20.82
C LYS A 75 0.07 12.13 19.68
N ALA A 76 -1.05 12.73 19.28
CA ALA A 76 -1.95 12.21 18.26
C ALA A 76 -1.23 11.88 16.95
N SER A 77 -0.22 12.66 16.58
CA SER A 77 0.61 12.43 15.38
C SER A 77 1.37 11.10 15.38
N GLN A 78 1.59 10.52 16.57
CA GLN A 78 2.38 9.30 16.81
C GLN A 78 1.55 8.18 17.47
N LYS A 79 0.23 8.25 17.36
CA LYS A 79 -0.65 7.28 18.03
C LYS A 79 -0.53 5.90 17.38
N ALA A 80 -0.17 4.89 18.19
CA ALA A 80 0.03 3.51 17.72
C ALA A 80 -1.22 2.89 17.07
N ALA A 81 -2.42 3.29 17.50
CA ALA A 81 -3.69 2.86 16.92
C ALA A 81 -4.78 3.93 17.08
N ALA A 82 -5.57 4.18 16.04
CA ALA A 82 -6.71 5.10 16.05
C ALA A 82 -7.83 4.67 15.10
N GLY A 83 -9.02 5.23 15.33
CA GLY A 83 -10.26 4.87 14.62
C GLY A 83 -11.14 3.90 15.40
N PRO A 84 -12.18 3.33 14.74
CA PRO A 84 -12.49 3.47 13.32
C PRO A 84 -13.14 4.81 12.95
N SER A 85 -12.99 5.22 11.69
CA SER A 85 -13.80 6.24 11.03
C SER A 85 -14.52 5.62 9.83
N THR A 86 -15.75 6.07 9.58
CA THR A 86 -16.57 5.56 8.47
C THR A 86 -16.72 6.61 7.38
N CYS A 87 -16.46 6.20 6.14
CA CYS A 87 -16.47 7.05 4.95
C CYS A 87 -17.22 6.33 3.83
N GLY A 88 -18.55 6.48 3.78
CA GLY A 88 -19.38 5.65 2.92
C GLY A 88 -19.24 4.17 3.27
N ASP A 89 -18.88 3.33 2.30
CA ASP A 89 -18.62 1.89 2.49
C ASP A 89 -17.25 1.59 3.14
N PHE A 90 -16.40 2.59 3.29
CA PHE A 90 -15.06 2.40 3.81
C PHE A 90 -15.02 2.55 5.34
N THR A 91 -14.32 1.64 6.00
CA THR A 91 -13.87 1.79 7.40
C THR A 91 -12.37 2.06 7.40
N VAL A 92 -11.96 3.11 8.12
CA VAL A 92 -10.57 3.55 8.21
C VAL A 92 -10.08 3.48 9.65
N THR A 93 -8.97 2.79 9.86
CA THR A 93 -8.15 2.90 11.08
C THR A 93 -6.75 3.36 10.71
N SER A 94 -5.97 3.77 11.70
CA SER A 94 -4.56 4.10 11.48
C SER A 94 -3.67 3.57 12.59
N GLY A 95 -2.40 3.35 12.30
CA GLY A 95 -1.37 3.11 13.30
C GLY A 95 -0.05 3.76 12.92
N TRP A 96 0.60 4.41 13.88
CA TRP A 96 1.93 4.98 13.72
C TRP A 96 3.01 4.00 14.19
N SER A 97 4.12 3.93 13.46
CA SER A 97 5.32 3.19 13.84
C SER A 97 6.56 4.07 13.73
N GLY A 98 7.37 4.06 14.79
CA GLY A 98 8.71 4.66 14.85
C GLY A 98 9.84 3.63 14.74
N GLN A 99 9.56 2.41 14.28
CA GLN A 99 10.50 1.28 14.35
C GLN A 99 11.83 1.51 13.60
N PHE A 100 11.86 2.46 12.66
CA PHE A 100 13.05 2.78 11.86
C PHE A 100 13.89 3.93 12.43
N GLY A 101 13.69 4.24 13.72
CA GLY A 101 14.47 5.24 14.44
C GLY A 101 13.91 6.67 14.35
N ALA A 102 14.56 7.59 15.07
CA ALA A 102 14.13 8.97 15.20
C ALA A 102 14.02 9.67 13.85
N GLY A 103 12.90 10.35 13.59
CA GLY A 103 12.64 11.08 12.35
C GLY A 103 12.26 10.20 11.14
N ASN A 104 12.17 8.88 11.32
CA ASN A 104 11.75 7.91 10.29
C ASN A 104 10.40 7.25 10.63
N GLY A 105 9.57 7.96 11.40
CA GLY A 105 8.22 7.53 11.71
C GLY A 105 7.29 7.58 10.50
N PHE A 106 6.28 6.71 10.50
CA PHE A 106 5.25 6.68 9.47
C PHE A 106 3.92 6.25 10.06
N THR A 107 2.84 6.71 9.43
CA THR A 107 1.47 6.27 9.74
C THR A 107 0.96 5.41 8.60
N THR A 108 0.48 4.22 8.93
CA THR A 108 -0.26 3.36 8.02
C THR A 108 -1.75 3.51 8.28
N LEU A 109 -2.52 3.80 7.24
CA LEU A 109 -3.97 3.70 7.25
C LEU A 109 -4.36 2.27 6.88
N SER A 110 -5.40 1.71 7.50
CA SER A 110 -6.08 0.52 7.00
C SER A 110 -7.42 0.96 6.44
N VAL A 111 -7.60 0.89 5.12
CA VAL A 111 -8.84 1.31 4.44
C VAL A 111 -9.55 0.06 3.96
N VAL A 112 -10.67 -0.27 4.60
CA VAL A 112 -11.43 -1.51 4.39
C VAL A 112 -12.75 -1.20 3.70
N SER A 113 -13.04 -1.86 2.58
CA SER A 113 -14.39 -1.94 2.02
C SER A 113 -15.02 -3.27 2.40
N LYS A 114 -16.09 -3.24 3.20
CA LYS A 114 -16.81 -4.46 3.58
C LYS A 114 -17.62 -5.01 2.40
N SER A 115 -18.24 -4.13 1.60
CA SER A 115 -19.00 -4.57 0.42
C SER A 115 -18.13 -5.26 -0.63
N LYS A 116 -16.92 -4.75 -0.87
CA LYS A 116 -15.95 -5.36 -1.81
C LYS A 116 -15.13 -6.48 -1.18
N ARG A 117 -15.18 -6.62 0.15
CA ARG A 117 -14.32 -7.52 0.94
C ARG A 117 -12.84 -7.31 0.60
N GLN A 118 -12.41 -6.05 0.62
CA GLN A 118 -11.07 -5.64 0.20
C GLN A 118 -10.45 -4.66 1.20
N ILE A 119 -9.12 -4.62 1.24
CA ILE A 119 -8.35 -3.72 2.10
C ILE A 119 -7.10 -3.21 1.38
N ILE A 120 -6.73 -1.94 1.62
CA ILE A 120 -5.41 -1.39 1.30
C ILE A 120 -4.75 -0.84 2.55
N TRP A 121 -3.42 -0.75 2.52
CA TRP A 121 -2.62 -0.17 3.61
C TRP A 121 -1.76 1.04 3.16
N PRO A 122 -2.36 2.21 2.90
CA PRO A 122 -1.62 3.41 2.59
C PRO A 122 -0.67 3.81 3.72
N ALA A 123 0.60 4.03 3.41
CA ALA A 123 1.60 4.43 4.38
C ALA A 123 2.20 5.79 4.01
N TYR A 124 2.29 6.67 5.00
CA TYR A 124 2.82 8.02 4.84
C TYR A 124 3.86 8.30 5.93
N THR A 125 5.05 8.72 5.52
CA THR A 125 6.09 9.14 6.45
C THR A 125 5.72 10.45 7.14
N ASP A 126 6.24 10.68 8.34
CA ASP A 126 6.06 11.96 9.03
C ASP A 126 6.57 13.15 8.21
N LYS A 127 7.61 12.93 7.38
CA LYS A 127 8.15 13.92 6.45
C LYS A 127 7.14 14.30 5.36
N GLN A 128 6.41 13.34 4.79
CA GLN A 128 5.36 13.61 3.80
C GLN A 128 4.18 14.38 4.41
N LEU A 129 3.87 14.11 5.69
CA LEU A 129 2.73 14.70 6.39
C LEU A 129 3.03 16.05 7.04
N ALA A 130 4.30 16.49 7.02
CA ALA A 130 4.72 17.71 7.67
C ALA A 130 4.07 18.97 7.05
N GLY A 131 3.72 19.93 7.90
CA GLY A 131 3.20 21.23 7.48
C GLY A 131 1.78 21.21 6.89
N ALA A 132 1.01 20.14 7.10
CA ALA A 132 -0.38 20.02 6.64
C ALA A 132 -0.55 20.28 5.13
N LYS A 133 0.45 19.88 4.34
CA LYS A 133 0.41 19.94 2.89
C LYS A 133 -0.31 18.72 2.33
N ILE A 134 -0.82 18.86 1.11
CA ILE A 134 -1.31 17.72 0.34
C ILE A 134 -0.08 16.92 -0.11
N VAL A 135 -0.08 15.62 0.18
CA VAL A 135 0.96 14.70 -0.29
C VAL A 135 0.82 14.55 -1.80
N LYS A 136 1.91 14.80 -2.52
CA LYS A 136 2.01 14.57 -3.97
C LYS A 136 3.27 13.74 -4.30
N PRO A 137 3.20 12.86 -5.32
CA PRO A 137 2.00 12.47 -6.06
C PRO A 137 0.98 11.72 -5.17
N ASP A 138 -0.27 11.62 -5.63
CA ASP A 138 -1.24 10.70 -5.01
C ASP A 138 -0.68 9.27 -5.06
N GLN A 139 -0.97 8.46 -4.05
CA GLN A 139 -0.42 7.11 -3.94
C GLN A 139 -1.49 6.06 -4.27
N SER A 140 -1.11 5.09 -5.09
CA SER A 140 -1.97 3.96 -5.50
C SER A 140 -1.51 2.66 -4.87
N TYR A 141 -2.46 1.83 -4.46
CA TYR A 141 -2.21 0.57 -3.77
C TYR A 141 -3.07 -0.52 -4.36
N ALA A 142 -2.48 -1.70 -4.58
CA ALA A 142 -3.25 -2.87 -4.96
C ALA A 142 -4.04 -3.37 -3.72
N PRO A 143 -5.37 -3.53 -3.82
CA PRO A 143 -6.16 -4.06 -2.72
C PRO A 143 -5.87 -5.55 -2.48
N ALA A 144 -5.82 -5.95 -1.23
CA ALA A 144 -5.89 -7.35 -0.83
C ALA A 144 -7.35 -7.78 -0.64
N ALA A 145 -7.65 -9.04 -0.94
CA ALA A 145 -8.92 -9.68 -0.66
C ALA A 145 -8.99 -10.11 0.81
N LEU A 146 -10.15 -9.92 1.43
CA LEU A 146 -10.40 -10.39 2.80
C LEU A 146 -10.91 -11.85 2.79
N PRO A 147 -10.37 -12.73 3.65
CA PRO A 147 -10.74 -14.15 3.73
C PRO A 147 -12.23 -14.37 3.91
N LYS A 148 -12.78 -15.38 3.21
CA LYS A 148 -14.22 -15.70 3.14
C LYS A 148 -14.88 -15.88 4.50
#